data_AF-A0A2V3JLZ2-F1
#
_entry.id   AF-A0A2V3JLZ2-F1
#
_cell.length_a   1.000
_cell.length_b   1.000
_cell.length_c   1.000
_cell.angle_alpha   90.00
_cell.angle_beta   90.00
_cell.angle_gamma   90.00
#
_symmetry.space_group_name_H-M   'P 1'
#
loop_
_entity.id
_entity.type
_entity.pdbx_description
1 polymer ?
#
loop_
_entity_poly.entity_id
_entity_poly.type
_entity_poly.pdbx_seq_one_letter_code
_entity_poly.pdbx_strand_id
1 'polypeptide(L)'
;MDEENEFHEQFDALFRTKNELNIFDFDSYDWGCLRYMLELRIFLSRLRKCGIRSIGGFFSDVLIWLTAKEELRRYDGRDYTAASMITFFLFVKLARMKIEEALAFLSSNKSWMKRIGFEKVPAKGTVTKFRERMGCDFNRFFEDLISCITDDMDFGNITRFHVVLFTKCYFGNGHFPQISRSIELNKLTRFNNEIQQTATKWAGFDLMLYVLYGLGIVNILEDMKVEKRDNCVFTPLQISILFIVKAILGFKNAYGVDEELEDDLFLQMVCMLDGDRIPSKSTLEEDIWRYKEEELQKAYQTIIQWMGILGFTTGEIVACDSTKLYVDGDTYENSGEVYDYIKKETANGYKLFVMYDVVHRIPIYFEVHPMNDADGPKLTKMIEKSMEITGRRIKRMYVDRGFYDETNF
;
A
#
# COMPACT_ATOMS: atom_id res chain seq x y z
N MET A 1 -8.14 -26.63 -20.02
CA MET A 1 -9.19 -25.59 -20.06
C MET A 1 -9.02 -24.88 -18.75
N ASP A 2 -8.22 -23.82 -18.80
CA ASP A 2 -7.30 -23.50 -17.71
C ASP A 2 -8.01 -22.66 -16.65
N GLU A 3 -7.78 -22.99 -15.38
CA GLU A 3 -8.37 -22.29 -14.21
C GLU A 3 -8.11 -20.77 -14.25
N GLU A 4 -7.05 -20.34 -14.97
CA GLU A 4 -6.69 -18.95 -15.32
C GLU A 4 -7.76 -18.26 -16.18
N ASN A 5 -8.28 -18.93 -17.23
CA ASN A 5 -9.29 -18.36 -18.12
C ASN A 5 -10.67 -18.29 -17.44
N GLU A 6 -11.01 -19.22 -16.55
CA GLU A 6 -12.31 -19.21 -15.86
C GLU A 6 -12.40 -18.13 -14.76
N PHE A 7 -11.30 -17.86 -14.04
CA PHE A 7 -11.24 -16.72 -13.11
C PHE A 7 -11.35 -15.40 -13.86
N HIS A 8 -10.54 -15.22 -14.91
CA HIS A 8 -10.61 -14.06 -15.78
C HIS A 8 -12.00 -13.88 -16.38
N GLU A 9 -12.59 -14.91 -16.96
CA GLU A 9 -13.92 -14.79 -17.59
C GLU A 9 -15.03 -14.52 -16.58
N GLN A 10 -15.01 -15.09 -15.37
CA GLN A 10 -16.05 -14.83 -14.36
C GLN A 10 -15.89 -13.45 -13.71
N PHE A 11 -14.65 -13.01 -13.47
CA PHE A 11 -14.34 -11.70 -12.92
C PHE A 11 -14.58 -10.61 -13.98
N ASP A 12 -14.06 -10.79 -15.20
CA ASP A 12 -14.26 -9.89 -16.34
C ASP A 12 -15.71 -9.88 -16.84
N ALA A 13 -16.47 -10.98 -16.78
CA ALA A 13 -17.88 -10.97 -17.19
C ALA A 13 -18.78 -10.22 -16.19
N LEU A 14 -18.43 -10.21 -14.90
CA LEU A 14 -19.14 -9.43 -13.89
C LEU A 14 -18.73 -7.95 -13.87
N PHE A 15 -17.47 -7.66 -14.23
CA PHE A 15 -16.86 -6.32 -14.12
C PHE A 15 -16.52 -5.70 -15.47
N ARG A 16 -17.22 -6.13 -16.53
CA ARG A 16 -17.10 -5.65 -17.91
C ARG A 16 -17.65 -4.22 -18.04
N THR A 17 -16.87 -3.25 -17.63
CA THR A 17 -16.87 -1.89 -18.21
C THR A 17 -15.50 -1.63 -18.85
N LYS A 18 -15.14 -2.51 -19.79
CA LYS A 18 -14.26 -2.15 -20.91
C LYS A 18 -15.00 -1.08 -21.72
N ASN A 19 -14.81 0.20 -21.42
CA ASN A 19 -14.78 1.30 -22.41
C ASN A 19 -14.70 2.72 -21.86
N GLU A 20 -14.36 2.95 -20.59
CA GLU A 20 -13.95 4.30 -20.17
C GLU A 20 -12.75 4.20 -19.22
N LEU A 21 -11.55 4.12 -19.80
CA LEU A 21 -10.29 4.58 -19.17
C LEU A 21 -10.29 6.12 -19.04
N ASN A 22 -11.45 6.71 -18.73
CA ASN A 22 -11.59 8.11 -18.39
C ASN A 22 -11.78 8.21 -16.89
N ILE A 23 -10.71 8.61 -16.22
CA ILE A 23 -10.72 9.47 -15.02
C ILE A 23 -11.78 9.02 -14.01
N PHE A 24 -11.53 7.89 -13.35
CA PHE A 24 -12.18 7.62 -12.08
C PHE A 24 -11.25 8.11 -10.98
N ASP A 25 -11.69 9.15 -10.28
CA ASP A 25 -11.18 9.50 -8.96
C ASP A 25 -11.08 8.22 -8.14
N PHE A 26 -9.87 7.88 -7.71
CA PHE A 26 -9.60 6.85 -6.72
C PHE A 26 -10.18 7.33 -5.39
N ASP A 27 -11.51 7.28 -5.27
CA ASP A 27 -12.23 8.06 -4.29
C ASP A 27 -12.09 7.43 -2.90
N SER A 28 -11.27 8.10 -2.09
CA SER A 28 -10.66 7.78 -0.78
C SER A 28 -9.72 6.57 -0.77
N TYR A 29 -8.46 6.84 -0.37
CA TYR A 29 -7.39 5.88 -0.13
C TYR A 29 -7.91 4.58 0.53
N ASP A 30 -8.89 4.68 1.45
CA ASP A 30 -9.46 3.62 2.32
C ASP A 30 -9.92 2.38 1.55
N TRP A 31 -10.36 2.58 0.30
CA TRP A 31 -11.05 1.56 -0.48
C TRP A 31 -10.16 0.81 -1.47
N GLY A 32 -9.00 1.36 -1.83
CA GLY A 32 -8.04 0.72 -2.73
C GLY A 32 -7.37 -0.50 -2.07
N CYS A 33 -6.92 -0.32 -0.82
CA CYS A 33 -6.39 -1.36 0.06
C CYS A 33 -7.37 -2.52 0.23
N LEU A 34 -8.60 -2.20 0.68
CA LEU A 34 -9.65 -3.17 0.90
C LEU A 34 -9.87 -4.01 -0.36
N ARG A 35 -10.07 -3.36 -1.50
CA ARG A 35 -10.28 -4.05 -2.77
C ARG A 35 -9.18 -5.06 -3.09
N TYR A 36 -7.92 -4.63 -3.06
CA TYR A 36 -6.79 -5.49 -3.38
C TYR A 36 -6.77 -6.74 -2.49
N MET A 37 -6.94 -6.54 -1.18
CA MET A 37 -6.95 -7.61 -0.18
C MET A 37 -8.09 -8.60 -0.38
N LEU A 38 -9.29 -8.12 -0.75
CA LEU A 38 -10.43 -9.00 -1.06
C LEU A 38 -10.18 -9.82 -2.32
N GLU A 39 -9.69 -9.18 -3.39
CA GLU A 39 -9.39 -9.85 -4.66
C GLU A 39 -8.30 -10.92 -4.48
N LEU A 40 -7.25 -10.60 -3.71
CA LEU A 40 -6.18 -11.53 -3.34
C LEU A 40 -6.71 -12.72 -2.51
N ARG A 41 -7.55 -12.47 -1.50
CA ARG A 41 -8.16 -13.54 -0.68
C ARG A 41 -8.98 -14.51 -1.53
N ILE A 42 -9.83 -13.98 -2.42
CA ILE A 42 -10.67 -14.79 -3.31
C ILE A 42 -9.79 -15.64 -4.23
N PHE A 43 -8.75 -15.04 -4.81
CA PHE A 43 -7.81 -15.70 -5.69
C PHE A 43 -7.07 -16.86 -4.99
N LEU A 44 -6.49 -16.61 -3.80
CA LEU A 44 -5.76 -17.63 -3.04
C LEU A 44 -6.68 -18.75 -2.54
N SER A 45 -7.91 -18.42 -2.12
CA SER A 45 -8.91 -19.41 -1.68
C SER A 45 -9.28 -20.38 -2.81
N ARG A 46 -9.40 -19.86 -4.05
CA ARG A 46 -9.63 -20.68 -5.23
C ARG A 46 -8.46 -21.61 -5.52
N LEU A 47 -7.23 -21.09 -5.55
CA LEU A 47 -6.03 -21.89 -5.80
C LEU A 47 -5.84 -23.01 -4.78
N ARG A 48 -6.09 -22.73 -3.49
CA ARG A 48 -5.98 -23.72 -2.41
C ARG A 48 -7.16 -24.70 -2.37
N LYS A 49 -8.21 -24.51 -3.19
CA LYS A 49 -9.48 -25.27 -3.19
C LYS A 49 -10.20 -25.29 -1.83
N CYS A 50 -9.88 -24.34 -0.96
CA CYS A 50 -10.38 -24.23 0.42
C CYS A 50 -11.36 -23.04 0.55
N GLY A 51 -12.49 -23.25 1.23
CA GLY A 51 -13.43 -22.19 1.61
C GLY A 51 -14.17 -21.55 0.43
N ILE A 52 -13.67 -20.42 -0.06
CA ILE A 52 -14.34 -19.54 -1.02
C ILE A 52 -14.00 -19.98 -2.45
N ARG A 53 -14.94 -20.64 -3.11
CA ARG A 53 -14.78 -21.13 -4.50
C ARG A 53 -15.34 -20.20 -5.57
N SER A 54 -16.08 -19.16 -5.18
CA SER A 54 -16.69 -18.20 -6.11
C SER A 54 -16.86 -16.82 -5.47
N ILE A 55 -16.93 -15.79 -6.31
CA ILE A 55 -17.25 -14.41 -5.89
C ILE A 55 -18.58 -14.39 -5.10
N GLY A 56 -19.57 -15.17 -5.54
CA GLY A 56 -20.84 -15.27 -4.84
C GLY A 56 -20.74 -15.96 -3.47
N GLY A 57 -19.79 -16.88 -3.28
CA GLY A 57 -19.48 -17.49 -1.98
C GLY A 57 -18.84 -16.48 -1.04
N PHE A 58 -17.89 -15.69 -1.56
CA PHE A 58 -17.26 -14.60 -0.81
C PHE A 58 -18.29 -13.62 -0.23
N PHE A 59 -19.22 -13.12 -1.04
CA PHE A 59 -20.26 -12.20 -0.54
C PHE A 59 -21.19 -12.86 0.48
N SER A 60 -21.40 -14.17 0.39
CA SER A 60 -22.19 -14.91 1.38
C SER A 60 -21.44 -14.98 2.72
N ASP A 61 -20.14 -15.26 2.69
CA ASP A 61 -19.30 -15.34 3.89
C ASP A 61 -19.15 -13.96 4.57
N VAL A 62 -18.95 -12.90 3.78
CA VAL A 62 -18.94 -11.52 4.29
C VAL A 62 -20.27 -11.16 4.93
N LEU A 63 -21.39 -11.49 4.28
CA LEU A 63 -22.72 -11.22 4.82
C LEU A 63 -22.95 -11.97 6.15
N ILE A 64 -22.53 -13.23 6.25
CA ILE A 64 -22.62 -14.02 7.48
C ILE A 64 -21.78 -13.36 8.59
N TRP A 65 -20.54 -13.00 8.30
CA TRP A 65 -19.64 -12.33 9.24
C TRP A 65 -20.22 -11.00 9.74
N LEU A 66 -20.71 -10.16 8.82
CA LEU A 66 -21.36 -8.89 9.16
C LEU A 66 -22.64 -9.10 9.99
N THR A 67 -23.42 -10.14 9.69
CA THR A 67 -24.65 -10.43 10.44
C THR A 67 -24.36 -10.86 11.88
N ALA A 68 -23.20 -11.47 12.13
CA ALA A 68 -22.76 -11.87 13.47
C ALA A 68 -22.35 -10.68 14.36
N LYS A 69 -22.07 -9.51 13.80
CA LYS A 69 -21.69 -8.30 14.55
C LYS A 69 -22.91 -7.63 15.17
N GLU A 70 -23.14 -7.84 16.47
CA GLU A 70 -24.28 -7.24 17.19
C GLU A 70 -24.30 -5.71 17.14
N GLU A 71 -23.12 -5.09 17.14
CA GLU A 71 -22.92 -3.63 17.03
C GLU A 71 -23.49 -3.02 15.75
N LEU A 72 -23.69 -3.81 14.69
CA LEU A 72 -24.27 -3.35 13.43
C LEU A 72 -25.79 -3.22 13.50
N ARG A 73 -26.45 -3.97 14.40
CA ARG A 73 -27.93 -3.99 14.49
C ARG A 73 -28.52 -2.62 14.83
N ARG A 74 -27.75 -1.74 15.49
CA ARG A 74 -28.17 -0.35 15.75
C ARG A 74 -28.38 0.47 14.48
N TYR A 75 -27.83 0.04 13.36
CA TYR A 75 -28.01 0.64 12.04
C TYR A 75 -28.98 -0.13 11.16
N ASP A 76 -29.74 -1.09 11.69
CA ASP A 76 -30.78 -1.71 10.90
C ASP A 76 -31.83 -0.67 10.51
N GLY A 77 -32.39 -0.86 9.32
CA GLY A 77 -33.52 -0.10 8.82
C GLY A 77 -34.80 -0.92 8.95
N ARG A 78 -35.92 -0.29 8.59
CA ARG A 78 -37.20 -1.00 8.52
C ARG A 78 -37.18 -2.14 7.50
N ASP A 79 -36.50 -1.90 6.37
CA ASP A 79 -36.56 -2.74 5.17
C ASP A 79 -35.18 -3.30 4.76
N TYR A 80 -34.17 -3.15 5.61
CA TYR A 80 -32.80 -3.62 5.34
C TYR A 80 -32.04 -3.85 6.63
N THR A 81 -31.04 -4.73 6.57
CA THR A 81 -30.05 -4.88 7.64
C THR A 81 -28.83 -4.04 7.35
N ALA A 82 -28.11 -3.60 8.38
CA ALA A 82 -26.83 -2.93 8.21
C ALA A 82 -25.80 -3.83 7.49
N ALA A 83 -25.82 -5.14 7.80
CA ALA A 83 -24.97 -6.13 7.14
C ALA A 83 -25.19 -6.17 5.62
N SER A 84 -26.44 -6.16 5.16
CA SER A 84 -26.76 -6.14 3.73
C SER A 84 -26.38 -4.83 3.04
N MET A 85 -26.54 -3.69 3.72
CA MET A 85 -26.10 -2.40 3.21
C MET A 85 -24.57 -2.30 3.08
N ILE A 86 -23.82 -2.76 4.07
CA ILE A 86 -22.34 -2.79 4.02
C ILE A 86 -21.87 -3.75 2.91
N THR A 87 -22.50 -4.93 2.80
CA THR A 87 -22.24 -5.89 1.71
C THR A 87 -22.54 -5.27 0.34
N PHE A 88 -23.58 -4.44 0.23
CA PHE A 88 -23.88 -3.69 -0.98
C PHE A 88 -22.77 -2.68 -1.32
N PHE A 89 -22.29 -1.89 -0.37
CA PHE A 89 -21.19 -0.95 -0.62
C PHE A 89 -19.91 -1.68 -1.06
N LEU A 90 -19.63 -2.84 -0.46
CA LEU A 90 -18.55 -3.71 -0.88
C LEU A 90 -18.73 -4.17 -2.34
N PHE A 91 -19.95 -4.57 -2.70
CA PHE A 91 -20.31 -4.96 -4.05
C PHE A 91 -20.10 -3.82 -5.05
N VAL A 92 -20.62 -2.63 -4.76
CA VAL A 92 -20.46 -1.44 -5.62
C VAL A 92 -18.97 -1.17 -5.90
N LYS A 93 -18.14 -1.25 -4.87
CA LYS A 93 -16.70 -0.96 -4.95
C LYS A 93 -15.92 -2.02 -5.71
N LEU A 94 -16.11 -3.29 -5.38
CA LEU A 94 -15.52 -4.40 -6.14
C LEU A 94 -15.97 -4.35 -7.60
N ALA A 95 -17.22 -3.99 -7.84
CA ALA A 95 -17.81 -3.93 -9.17
C ALA A 95 -17.45 -2.72 -10.02
N ARG A 96 -16.77 -1.72 -9.47
CA ARG A 96 -16.50 -0.43 -10.15
C ARG A 96 -17.78 0.20 -10.72
N MET A 97 -18.88 0.06 -10.00
CA MET A 97 -20.17 0.62 -10.41
C MET A 97 -20.46 1.90 -9.64
N LYS A 98 -21.22 2.82 -10.24
CA LYS A 98 -21.90 3.86 -9.46
C LYS A 98 -23.01 3.21 -8.63
N ILE A 99 -23.42 3.84 -7.53
CA ILE A 99 -24.48 3.31 -6.66
C ILE A 99 -25.76 3.05 -7.47
N GLU A 100 -26.11 3.95 -8.38
CA GLU A 100 -27.29 3.86 -9.24
C GLU A 100 -27.21 2.67 -10.19
N GLU A 101 -26.05 2.46 -10.80
CA GLU A 101 -25.78 1.34 -11.71
C GLU A 101 -25.88 0.01 -10.96
N ALA A 102 -25.29 -0.06 -9.76
CA ALA A 102 -25.37 -1.24 -8.92
C ALA A 102 -26.81 -1.55 -8.49
N LEU A 103 -27.60 -0.53 -8.09
CA LEU A 103 -29.01 -0.73 -7.74
C LEU A 103 -29.85 -1.19 -8.95
N ALA A 104 -29.59 -0.63 -10.14
CA ALA A 104 -30.24 -1.07 -11.37
C ALA A 104 -29.87 -2.52 -11.74
N PHE A 105 -28.59 -2.90 -11.58
CA PHE A 105 -28.10 -4.25 -11.76
C PHE A 105 -28.81 -5.24 -10.81
N LEU A 106 -28.88 -4.93 -9.52
CA LEU A 106 -29.55 -5.81 -8.54
C LEU A 106 -31.05 -5.92 -8.77
N SER A 107 -31.67 -4.85 -9.28
CA SER A 107 -33.09 -4.87 -9.66
C SER A 107 -33.36 -5.87 -10.80
N SER A 108 -32.39 -6.00 -11.71
CA SER A 108 -32.45 -6.93 -12.84
C SER A 108 -31.90 -8.33 -12.50
N ASN A 109 -31.19 -8.47 -11.39
CA ASN A 109 -30.49 -9.71 -11.03
C ASN A 109 -30.81 -10.18 -9.60
N LYS A 110 -31.95 -10.86 -9.46
CA LYS A 110 -32.48 -11.37 -8.17
C LYS A 110 -31.51 -12.30 -7.43
N SER A 111 -30.66 -13.02 -8.15
CA SER A 111 -29.66 -13.92 -7.53
C SER A 111 -28.63 -13.12 -6.75
N TRP A 112 -28.08 -12.06 -7.36
CA TRP A 112 -27.12 -11.17 -6.71
C TRP A 112 -27.75 -10.35 -5.58
N MET A 113 -28.98 -9.88 -5.76
CA MET A 113 -29.73 -9.19 -4.71
C MET A 113 -29.82 -10.05 -3.43
N LYS A 114 -30.15 -11.34 -3.57
CA LYS A 114 -30.20 -12.28 -2.44
C LYS A 114 -28.82 -12.54 -1.81
N ARG A 115 -27.76 -12.64 -2.62
CA ARG A 115 -26.38 -12.84 -2.12
C ARG A 115 -25.86 -11.66 -1.30
N ILE A 116 -26.31 -10.45 -1.63
CA ILE A 116 -26.01 -9.24 -0.85
C ILE A 116 -26.87 -9.15 0.42
N GLY A 117 -27.92 -9.97 0.53
CA GLY A 117 -28.82 -10.00 1.69
C GLY A 117 -30.00 -9.04 1.59
N PHE A 118 -30.29 -8.51 0.40
CA PHE A 118 -31.49 -7.69 0.19
C PHE A 118 -32.70 -8.56 -0.14
N GLU A 119 -33.80 -8.34 0.58
CA GLU A 119 -35.13 -8.87 0.21
C GLU A 119 -35.75 -8.04 -0.92
N LYS A 120 -35.50 -6.73 -0.89
CA LYS A 120 -35.90 -5.76 -1.91
C LYS A 120 -34.78 -4.75 -2.12
N VAL A 121 -34.53 -4.36 -3.36
CA VAL A 121 -33.54 -3.32 -3.68
C VAL A 121 -33.93 -2.00 -3.01
N PRO A 122 -33.05 -1.41 -2.18
CA PRO A 122 -33.35 -0.14 -1.52
C PRO A 122 -33.34 1.03 -2.53
N ALA A 123 -34.10 2.08 -2.22
CA ALA A 123 -34.00 3.32 -2.98
C ALA A 123 -32.64 3.99 -2.75
N LYS A 124 -32.13 4.72 -3.75
CA LYS A 124 -30.86 5.48 -3.64
C LYS A 124 -30.83 6.36 -2.38
N GLY A 125 -31.91 7.09 -2.10
CA GLY A 125 -32.00 7.94 -0.91
C GLY A 125 -31.87 7.16 0.41
N THR A 126 -32.29 5.90 0.45
CA THR A 126 -32.12 5.02 1.61
C THR A 126 -30.64 4.63 1.79
N VAL A 127 -29.95 4.32 0.70
CA VAL A 127 -28.51 4.00 0.69
C VAL A 127 -27.68 5.20 1.15
N THR A 128 -27.95 6.40 0.63
CA THR A 128 -27.24 7.62 1.01
C THR A 128 -27.44 7.94 2.50
N LYS A 129 -28.68 7.91 2.99
CA LYS A 129 -29.00 8.14 4.40
C LYS A 129 -28.36 7.10 5.33
N PHE A 130 -28.26 5.85 4.88
CA PHE A 130 -27.56 4.81 5.65
C PHE A 130 -26.10 5.19 5.87
N ARG A 131 -25.39 5.57 4.80
CA ARG A 131 -23.97 5.98 4.87
C ARG A 131 -23.79 7.18 5.79
N GLU A 132 -24.63 8.20 5.65
CA GLU A 132 -24.60 9.41 6.50
C GLU A 132 -24.82 9.05 7.98
N ARG A 133 -25.78 8.16 8.27
CA ARG A 133 -26.08 7.73 9.64
C ARG A 133 -24.95 6.93 10.29
N MET A 134 -24.19 6.16 9.50
CA MET A 134 -23.02 5.44 10.03
C MET A 134 -21.85 6.39 10.31
N GLY A 135 -21.66 7.42 9.50
CA GLY A 135 -20.57 8.39 9.69
C GLY A 135 -19.20 7.72 9.79
N CYS A 136 -18.43 8.06 10.82
CA CYS A 136 -17.09 7.50 11.05
C CYS A 136 -17.08 5.99 11.28
N ASP A 137 -18.17 5.42 11.83
CA ASP A 137 -18.24 3.98 12.06
C ASP A 137 -18.26 3.21 10.72
N PHE A 138 -18.69 3.84 9.63
CA PHE A 138 -18.68 3.23 8.29
C PHE A 138 -17.27 2.77 7.89
N ASN A 139 -16.27 3.65 7.97
CA ASN A 139 -14.90 3.33 7.58
C ASN A 139 -14.28 2.30 8.54
N ARG A 140 -14.53 2.44 9.85
CA ARG A 140 -14.07 1.49 10.86
C ARG A 140 -14.47 0.04 10.58
N PHE A 141 -15.66 -0.21 10.04
CA PHE A 141 -16.05 -1.58 9.68
C PHE A 141 -15.24 -2.17 8.52
N PHE A 142 -14.80 -1.34 7.59
CA PHE A 142 -13.93 -1.80 6.51
C PHE A 142 -12.50 -2.04 7.00
N GLU A 143 -12.02 -1.24 7.95
CA GLU A 143 -10.76 -1.48 8.67
C GLU A 143 -10.79 -2.84 9.38
N ASP A 144 -11.85 -3.12 10.15
CA ASP A 144 -12.05 -4.41 10.81
C ASP A 144 -12.09 -5.57 9.81
N LEU A 145 -12.72 -5.36 8.64
CA LEU A 145 -12.79 -6.37 7.59
C LEU A 145 -11.41 -6.63 6.96
N ILE A 146 -10.60 -5.59 6.73
CA ILE A 146 -9.22 -5.72 6.25
C ILE A 146 -8.38 -6.48 7.27
N SER A 147 -8.48 -6.14 8.55
CA SER A 147 -7.77 -6.83 9.64
C SER A 147 -8.15 -8.30 9.69
N CYS A 148 -9.46 -8.61 9.69
CA CYS A 148 -9.94 -10.00 9.67
C CYS A 148 -9.43 -10.79 8.47
N ILE A 149 -9.37 -10.18 7.29
CA ILE A 149 -8.85 -10.82 6.08
C ILE A 149 -7.35 -11.04 6.17
N THR A 150 -6.63 -10.05 6.70
CA THR A 150 -5.18 -10.12 6.88
C THR A 150 -4.83 -11.25 7.83
N ASP A 151 -5.53 -11.36 8.97
CA ASP A 151 -5.32 -12.40 9.96
C ASP A 151 -5.64 -13.80 9.42
N ASP A 152 -6.65 -13.92 8.56
CA ASP A 152 -7.03 -15.17 7.91
C ASP A 152 -6.06 -15.58 6.79
N MET A 153 -5.28 -14.63 6.24
CA MET A 153 -4.34 -14.92 5.15
C MET A 153 -3.00 -15.37 5.69
N ASP A 154 -2.70 -16.65 5.48
CA ASP A 154 -1.35 -17.18 5.70
C ASP A 154 -0.42 -16.75 4.56
N PHE A 155 0.10 -15.53 4.74
CA PHE A 155 1.07 -14.87 3.88
C PHE A 155 2.32 -15.71 3.67
N GLY A 156 2.83 -16.39 4.70
CA GLY A 156 4.05 -17.20 4.61
C GLY A 156 3.93 -18.40 3.65
N ASN A 157 2.71 -18.74 3.23
CA ASN A 157 2.42 -19.78 2.23
C ASN A 157 2.11 -19.22 0.83
N ILE A 158 2.33 -17.93 0.59
CA ILE A 158 2.24 -17.33 -0.75
C ILE A 158 3.58 -17.53 -1.47
N THR A 159 3.54 -18.15 -2.65
CA THR A 159 4.74 -18.38 -3.45
C THR A 159 4.80 -17.37 -4.59
N ARG A 160 6.00 -17.18 -5.17
CA ARG A 160 6.22 -16.36 -6.36
C ARG A 160 5.25 -16.69 -7.51
N PHE A 161 4.91 -17.96 -7.68
CA PHE A 161 3.95 -18.42 -8.70
C PHE A 161 2.55 -17.84 -8.48
N HIS A 162 2.02 -17.89 -7.25
CA HIS A 162 0.70 -17.35 -6.92
C HIS A 162 0.59 -15.87 -7.28
N VAL A 163 1.68 -15.14 -7.11
CA VAL A 163 1.69 -13.68 -7.29
C VAL A 163 1.86 -13.31 -8.74
N VAL A 164 2.73 -14.00 -9.49
CA VAL A 164 2.78 -13.83 -10.95
C VAL A 164 1.38 -13.99 -11.54
N LEU A 165 0.68 -15.06 -11.14
CA LEU A 165 -0.65 -15.36 -11.64
C LEU A 165 -1.68 -14.32 -11.19
N PHE A 166 -1.66 -13.89 -9.92
CA PHE A 166 -2.55 -12.84 -9.43
C PHE A 166 -2.31 -11.49 -10.13
N THR A 167 -1.07 -11.05 -10.24
CA THR A 167 -0.70 -9.78 -10.88
C THR A 167 -1.06 -9.77 -12.37
N LYS A 168 -0.86 -10.90 -13.08
CA LYS A 168 -1.36 -11.09 -14.45
C LYS A 168 -2.88 -10.89 -14.51
N CYS A 169 -3.60 -11.49 -13.58
CA CYS A 169 -5.05 -11.39 -13.53
C CYS A 169 -5.56 -9.99 -13.15
N TYR A 170 -4.90 -9.32 -12.21
CA TYR A 170 -5.35 -8.07 -11.61
C TYR A 170 -5.06 -6.85 -12.50
N PHE A 171 -3.86 -6.79 -13.10
CA PHE A 171 -3.44 -5.66 -13.95
C PHE A 171 -3.65 -5.92 -15.44
N GLY A 172 -3.93 -7.17 -15.83
CA GLY A 172 -4.11 -7.59 -17.21
C GLY A 172 -2.81 -7.64 -18.02
N ASN A 173 -2.90 -8.16 -19.25
CA ASN A 173 -1.74 -8.37 -20.12
C ASN A 173 -1.07 -7.07 -20.62
N GLY A 174 -1.71 -5.90 -20.47
CA GLY A 174 -1.20 -4.61 -20.95
C GLY A 174 -0.21 -3.93 -19.99
N HIS A 175 -0.04 -4.46 -18.78
CA HIS A 175 0.97 -4.01 -17.79
C HIS A 175 2.01 -5.09 -17.51
N PHE A 176 1.93 -6.19 -18.25
CA PHE A 176 3.03 -7.14 -18.35
C PHE A 176 4.06 -6.57 -19.32
N PRO A 177 5.36 -6.68 -19.02
CA PRO A 177 6.42 -6.50 -20.01
C PRO A 177 6.01 -7.05 -21.38
N GLN A 178 6.07 -6.25 -22.46
CA GLN A 178 5.95 -6.80 -23.81
C GLN A 178 7.25 -7.53 -24.16
N ILE A 179 7.41 -8.72 -23.61
CA ILE A 179 8.62 -9.51 -23.78
C ILE A 179 8.61 -10.09 -25.19
N SER A 180 9.68 -9.89 -25.96
CA SER A 180 9.85 -10.62 -27.22
C SER A 180 9.72 -12.14 -26.99
N ARG A 181 9.00 -12.86 -27.87
CA ARG A 181 8.81 -14.33 -27.77
C ARG A 181 10.09 -15.12 -27.52
N SER A 182 11.24 -14.61 -27.99
CA SER A 182 12.57 -15.17 -27.78
C SER A 182 13.08 -15.10 -26.34
N ILE A 183 12.74 -14.04 -25.59
CA ILE A 183 13.10 -13.87 -24.18
C ILE A 183 12.14 -14.67 -23.29
N GLU A 184 10.85 -14.72 -23.66
CA GLU A 184 9.81 -15.53 -23.01
C GLU A 184 10.20 -17.02 -22.96
N LEU A 185 10.65 -17.58 -24.10
CA LEU A 185 11.06 -18.98 -24.23
C LEU A 185 12.36 -19.33 -23.48
N ASN A 186 13.32 -18.39 -23.37
CA ASN A 186 14.61 -18.63 -22.70
C ASN A 186 14.57 -18.39 -21.19
N LYS A 187 13.78 -17.41 -20.71
CA LYS A 187 13.71 -17.07 -19.29
C LYS A 187 12.73 -17.98 -18.53
N LEU A 188 11.56 -18.34 -19.10
CA LEU A 188 10.59 -19.26 -18.46
C LEU A 188 11.03 -20.73 -18.43
N THR A 189 11.88 -21.18 -19.35
CA THR A 189 12.39 -22.57 -19.32
C THR A 189 13.48 -22.78 -18.26
N ARG A 190 14.20 -21.73 -17.85
CA ARG A 190 15.15 -21.77 -16.72
C ARG A 190 14.48 -21.73 -15.34
N PHE A 191 13.19 -21.39 -15.25
CA PHE A 191 12.45 -21.32 -13.97
C PHE A 191 12.36 -22.66 -13.22
N ASN A 192 12.71 -23.79 -13.85
CA ASN A 192 12.24 -25.08 -13.36
C ASN A 192 13.24 -25.94 -12.57
N ASN A 193 14.47 -25.52 -12.29
CA ASN A 193 15.40 -26.38 -11.53
C ASN A 193 16.34 -25.71 -10.50
N GLU A 194 16.50 -24.39 -10.46
CA GLU A 194 17.41 -23.73 -9.48
C GLU A 194 16.71 -22.99 -8.33
N ILE A 195 15.38 -22.79 -8.39
CA ILE A 195 14.65 -21.93 -7.44
C ILE A 195 14.44 -22.57 -6.05
N GLN A 196 14.77 -23.85 -5.86
CA GLN A 196 14.84 -24.43 -4.52
C GLN A 196 15.96 -23.83 -3.65
N GLN A 197 16.96 -23.15 -4.24
CA GLN A 197 18.11 -22.62 -3.49
C GLN A 197 18.04 -21.13 -3.14
N THR A 198 17.09 -20.34 -3.66
CA THR A 198 16.98 -18.90 -3.38
C THR A 198 15.88 -18.53 -2.37
N ALA A 199 15.41 -19.48 -1.57
CA ALA A 199 14.37 -19.26 -0.55
C ALA A 199 14.69 -18.17 0.50
N THR A 200 15.97 -17.80 0.67
CA THR A 200 16.42 -16.77 1.62
C THR A 200 16.48 -15.34 1.05
N LYS A 201 16.60 -15.14 -0.27
CA LYS A 201 16.66 -13.78 -0.88
C LYS A 201 15.26 -13.11 -0.90
N TRP A 202 14.19 -13.87 -0.65
CA TRP A 202 12.80 -13.46 -0.90
C TRP A 202 11.88 -13.56 0.33
N ALA A 203 12.44 -13.72 1.53
CA ALA A 203 11.66 -13.83 2.78
C ALA A 203 10.84 -12.56 3.14
N GLY A 204 11.05 -11.42 2.46
CA GLY A 204 10.29 -10.17 2.63
C GLY A 204 9.21 -9.94 1.57
N PHE A 205 8.91 -10.94 0.75
CA PHE A 205 8.08 -10.79 -0.44
C PHE A 205 6.57 -10.68 -0.13
N ASP A 206 6.08 -11.40 0.87
CA ASP A 206 4.69 -11.27 1.31
C ASP A 206 4.45 -9.91 1.96
N LEU A 207 5.46 -9.42 2.69
CA LEU A 207 5.51 -8.06 3.19
C LEU A 207 5.49 -7.04 2.04
N MET A 208 6.16 -7.30 0.93
CA MET A 208 6.16 -6.38 -0.22
C MET A 208 4.78 -6.26 -0.87
N LEU A 209 4.04 -7.35 -1.04
CA LEU A 209 2.67 -7.30 -1.57
C LEU A 209 1.71 -6.66 -0.58
N TYR A 210 1.86 -7.02 0.69
CA TYR A 210 1.08 -6.44 1.77
C TYR A 210 1.32 -4.94 1.89
N VAL A 211 2.57 -4.50 1.88
CA VAL A 211 2.98 -3.10 2.06
C VAL A 211 2.68 -2.27 0.83
N LEU A 212 3.14 -2.67 -0.36
CA LEU A 212 2.99 -1.86 -1.56
C LEU A 212 1.54 -1.81 -2.03
N TYR A 213 0.90 -2.97 -2.15
CA TYR A 213 -0.41 -3.07 -2.76
C TYR A 213 -1.53 -3.20 -1.71
N GLY A 214 -1.29 -3.98 -0.65
CA GLY A 214 -2.22 -4.15 0.46
C GLY A 214 -2.46 -2.83 1.19
N LEU A 215 -1.45 -2.07 1.60
CA LEU A 215 -1.61 -0.78 2.32
C LEU A 215 -1.99 0.39 1.40
N GLY A 216 -2.19 0.16 0.10
CA GLY A 216 -2.53 1.22 -0.86
C GLY A 216 -1.38 2.20 -1.15
N ILE A 217 -0.14 1.85 -0.80
CA ILE A 217 1.05 2.70 -1.04
C ILE A 217 1.18 3.05 -2.52
N VAL A 218 0.91 2.11 -3.42
CA VAL A 218 0.91 2.36 -4.88
C VAL A 218 0.04 3.57 -5.24
N ASN A 219 -1.16 3.70 -4.67
CA ASN A 219 -2.05 4.83 -4.95
C ASN A 219 -1.49 6.14 -4.37
N ILE A 220 -0.97 6.09 -3.14
CA ILE A 220 -0.33 7.24 -2.49
C ILE A 220 0.83 7.76 -3.34
N LEU A 221 1.63 6.86 -3.90
CA LEU A 221 2.78 7.21 -4.74
C LEU A 221 2.34 7.74 -6.11
N GLU A 222 1.27 7.20 -6.68
CA GLU A 222 0.70 7.65 -7.95
C GLU A 222 0.14 9.08 -7.86
N ASP A 223 -0.44 9.43 -6.72
CA ASP A 223 -1.03 10.76 -6.47
C ASP A 223 0.01 11.86 -6.20
N MET A 224 1.29 11.50 -6.00
CA MET A 224 2.34 12.48 -5.74
C MET A 224 2.50 13.46 -6.90
N LYS A 225 2.53 14.76 -6.59
CA LYS A 225 2.74 15.79 -7.62
C LYS A 225 4.23 15.89 -7.94
N VAL A 226 4.63 15.26 -9.04
CA VAL A 226 6.03 15.25 -9.49
C VAL A 226 6.23 16.21 -10.66
N GLU A 227 7.39 16.88 -10.72
CA GLU A 227 7.69 17.79 -11.82
C GLU A 227 7.74 17.06 -13.15
N LYS A 228 7.07 17.64 -14.16
CA LYS A 228 7.05 17.12 -15.52
C LYS A 228 8.35 17.50 -16.22
N ARG A 229 9.02 16.52 -16.82
CA ARG A 229 10.15 16.71 -17.74
C ARG A 229 9.82 16.02 -19.06
N ASP A 230 10.19 16.68 -20.16
CA ASP A 230 9.78 16.27 -21.52
C ASP A 230 10.41 14.94 -21.99
N ASN A 231 11.49 14.48 -21.33
CA ASN A 231 12.24 13.28 -21.70
C ASN A 231 12.10 12.10 -20.73
N CYS A 232 11.14 12.13 -19.80
CA CYS A 232 10.99 11.04 -18.83
C CYS A 232 10.33 9.81 -19.47
N VAL A 233 11.11 8.74 -19.57
CA VAL A 233 10.65 7.43 -20.06
C VAL A 233 9.83 6.68 -19.01
N PHE A 234 10.09 6.93 -17.72
CA PHE A 234 9.47 6.24 -16.59
C PHE A 234 8.52 7.15 -15.81
N THR A 235 7.42 6.57 -15.34
CA THR A 235 6.47 7.26 -14.47
C THR A 235 7.05 7.40 -13.05
N PRO A 236 6.64 8.42 -12.28
CA PRO A 236 7.05 8.54 -10.88
C PRO A 236 6.70 7.30 -10.05
N LEU A 237 5.56 6.68 -10.34
CA LEU A 237 5.15 5.45 -9.67
C LEU A 237 6.17 4.32 -9.88
N GLN A 238 6.60 4.08 -11.14
CA GLN A 238 7.59 3.06 -11.48
C GLN A 238 8.92 3.28 -10.74
N ILE A 239 9.40 4.52 -10.75
CA ILE A 239 10.65 4.90 -10.07
C ILE A 239 10.53 4.73 -8.55
N SER A 240 9.41 5.15 -7.96
CA SER A 240 9.18 5.05 -6.51
C SER A 240 9.08 3.60 -6.03
N ILE A 241 8.28 2.77 -6.73
CA ILE A 241 8.17 1.34 -6.40
C ILE A 241 9.53 0.67 -6.49
N LEU A 242 10.31 1.00 -7.52
CA LEU A 242 11.64 0.43 -7.69
C LEU A 242 12.56 0.72 -6.49
N PHE A 243 12.57 1.96 -5.97
CA PHE A 243 13.34 2.29 -4.77
C PHE A 243 12.84 1.55 -3.52
N ILE A 244 11.53 1.37 -3.36
CA ILE A 244 10.96 0.64 -2.21
C ILE A 244 11.30 -0.84 -2.28
N VAL A 245 11.10 -1.46 -3.43
CA VAL A 245 11.45 -2.86 -3.70
C VAL A 245 12.93 -3.08 -3.42
N LYS A 246 13.78 -2.15 -3.87
CA LYS A 246 15.21 -2.17 -3.59
C LYS A 246 15.52 -2.16 -2.09
N ALA A 247 14.85 -1.28 -1.34
CA ALA A 247 15.04 -1.19 0.11
C ALA A 247 14.59 -2.47 0.84
N ILE A 248 13.43 -3.04 0.45
CA ILE A 248 12.89 -4.28 1.04
C ILE A 248 13.82 -5.47 0.79
N LEU A 249 14.37 -5.58 -0.42
CA LEU A 249 15.29 -6.66 -0.78
C LEU A 249 16.72 -6.43 -0.24
N GLY A 250 16.97 -5.32 0.45
CA GLY A 250 18.23 -5.04 1.11
C GLY A 250 19.38 -4.72 0.14
N PHE A 251 19.08 -4.24 -1.06
CA PHE A 251 20.13 -3.81 -1.99
C PHE A 251 20.80 -2.53 -1.47
N LYS A 252 22.11 -2.64 -1.19
CA LYS A 252 22.87 -1.64 -0.42
C LYS A 252 23.03 -0.28 -1.12
N ASN A 253 22.86 -0.21 -2.43
CA ASN A 253 23.18 0.98 -3.22
C ASN A 253 22.40 0.94 -4.56
N ALA A 254 22.22 2.09 -5.23
CA ALA A 254 21.49 2.14 -6.52
C ALA A 254 22.22 1.39 -7.65
N TYR A 255 23.44 0.96 -7.36
CA TYR A 255 24.30 0.14 -8.19
C TYR A 255 23.75 -1.29 -8.25
N GLY A 256 23.63 -1.85 -9.46
CA GLY A 256 23.21 -3.23 -9.69
C GLY A 256 21.71 -3.45 -9.66
N VAL A 257 20.89 -2.40 -9.52
CA VAL A 257 19.44 -2.51 -9.67
C VAL A 257 19.07 -2.85 -11.11
N ASP A 258 19.76 -2.25 -12.08
CA ASP A 258 19.65 -2.56 -13.50
C ASP A 258 20.11 -3.99 -13.80
N GLU A 259 21.27 -4.41 -13.29
CA GLU A 259 21.79 -5.79 -13.46
C GLU A 259 20.86 -6.85 -12.85
N GLU A 260 20.35 -6.64 -11.64
CA GLU A 260 19.43 -7.57 -10.96
C GLU A 260 18.03 -7.55 -11.61
N LEU A 261 17.55 -6.39 -12.08
CA LEU A 261 16.32 -6.32 -12.84
C LEU A 261 16.46 -7.01 -14.19
N GLU A 262 17.58 -6.88 -14.89
CA GLU A 262 17.80 -7.43 -16.23
C GLU A 262 17.55 -8.95 -16.25
N ASP A 263 17.97 -9.64 -15.19
CA ASP A 263 17.80 -11.08 -15.04
C ASP A 263 16.52 -11.48 -14.30
N ASP A 264 15.90 -10.60 -13.52
CA ASP A 264 14.66 -10.88 -12.78
C ASP A 264 13.41 -10.19 -13.37
N LEU A 265 12.81 -10.88 -14.35
CA LEU A 265 11.55 -10.48 -15.00
C LEU A 265 10.39 -10.25 -14.01
N PHE A 266 10.40 -10.97 -12.90
CA PHE A 266 9.36 -10.83 -11.89
C PHE A 266 9.54 -9.55 -11.08
N LEU A 267 10.77 -9.18 -10.80
CA LEU A 267 11.10 -7.92 -10.15
C LEU A 267 10.73 -6.72 -11.03
N GLN A 268 10.98 -6.83 -12.34
CA GLN A 268 10.52 -5.85 -13.32
C GLN A 268 9.00 -5.67 -13.29
N MET A 269 8.25 -6.78 -13.24
CA MET A 269 6.79 -6.80 -13.10
C MET A 269 6.31 -6.05 -11.86
N VAL A 270 6.89 -6.35 -10.70
CA VAL A 270 6.53 -5.69 -9.43
C VAL A 270 6.78 -4.19 -9.52
N CYS A 271 7.89 -3.79 -10.15
CA CYS A 271 8.22 -2.39 -10.36
C CYS A 271 7.41 -1.74 -11.50
N MET A 272 6.45 -2.46 -12.08
CA MET A 272 5.61 -2.03 -13.20
C MET A 272 6.43 -1.58 -14.43
N LEU A 273 7.62 -2.16 -14.60
CA LEU A 273 8.50 -1.86 -15.72
C LEU A 273 8.07 -2.63 -16.96
N ASP A 274 8.21 -2.01 -18.13
CA ASP A 274 8.11 -2.71 -19.41
C ASP A 274 9.45 -3.40 -19.64
N GLY A 275 9.48 -4.72 -19.82
CA GLY A 275 10.71 -5.51 -19.64
C GLY A 275 11.81 -5.29 -20.67
N ASP A 276 11.55 -4.49 -21.70
CA ASP A 276 12.55 -3.99 -22.65
C ASP A 276 13.15 -2.63 -22.22
N ARG A 277 12.64 -2.03 -21.14
CA ARG A 277 13.01 -0.69 -20.63
C ARG A 277 13.27 -0.78 -19.13
N ILE A 278 14.53 -0.97 -18.78
CA ILE A 278 15.01 -0.92 -17.40
C ILE A 278 15.67 0.46 -17.20
N PRO A 279 15.31 1.21 -16.15
CA PRO A 279 15.93 2.49 -15.88
C PRO A 279 17.41 2.27 -15.56
N SER A 280 18.29 2.93 -16.32
CA SER A 280 19.71 2.93 -16.01
C SER A 280 19.97 3.69 -14.71
N LYS A 281 21.16 3.50 -14.14
CA LYS A 281 21.63 4.30 -12.99
C LYS A 281 21.42 5.81 -13.20
N SER A 282 21.86 6.34 -14.34
CA SER A 282 21.75 7.78 -14.62
C SER A 282 20.30 8.24 -14.66
N THR A 283 19.40 7.43 -15.22
CA THR A 283 17.97 7.73 -15.24
C THR A 283 17.40 7.76 -13.82
N LEU A 284 17.76 6.81 -12.95
CA LEU A 284 17.32 6.81 -11.56
C LEU A 284 17.84 8.02 -10.78
N GLU A 285 19.12 8.36 -10.96
CA GLU A 285 19.74 9.52 -10.31
C GLU A 285 19.14 10.84 -10.81
N GLU A 286 18.82 10.97 -12.10
CA GLU A 286 18.18 12.17 -12.65
C GLU A 286 16.71 12.31 -12.25
N ASP A 287 15.99 11.18 -12.16
CA ASP A 287 14.57 11.16 -11.86
C ASP A 287 14.28 11.41 -10.38
N ILE A 288 15.20 11.08 -9.46
CA ILE A 288 15.02 11.38 -8.02
C ILE A 288 14.88 12.89 -7.75
N TRP A 289 15.50 13.73 -8.59
CA TRP A 289 15.43 15.19 -8.49
C TRP A 289 14.08 15.76 -8.93
N ARG A 290 13.18 14.95 -9.49
CA ARG A 290 11.83 15.40 -9.88
C ARG A 290 10.87 15.49 -8.69
N TYR A 291 11.20 14.80 -7.60
CA TYR A 291 10.38 14.75 -6.41
C TYR A 291 10.66 15.97 -5.55
N LYS A 292 9.59 16.67 -5.16
CA LYS A 292 9.68 17.72 -4.15
C LYS A 292 9.68 17.06 -2.79
N GLU A 293 10.56 17.52 -1.90
CA GLU A 293 10.63 17.05 -0.52
C GLU A 293 9.25 17.09 0.16
N GLU A 294 8.50 18.18 -0.03
CA GLU A 294 7.14 18.33 0.52
C GLU A 294 6.18 17.23 0.07
N GLU A 295 6.27 16.77 -1.18
CA GLU A 295 5.39 15.73 -1.71
C GLU A 295 5.78 14.36 -1.19
N LEU A 296 7.09 14.10 -1.05
CA LEU A 296 7.60 12.88 -0.40
C LEU A 296 7.19 12.84 1.08
N GLN A 297 7.28 13.96 1.78
CA GLN A 297 6.84 14.07 3.17
C GLN A 297 5.33 13.84 3.30
N LYS A 298 4.50 14.41 2.41
CA LYS A 298 3.05 14.15 2.40
C LYS A 298 2.75 12.68 2.15
N ALA A 299 3.37 12.07 1.15
CA ALA A 299 3.19 10.65 0.85
C ALA A 299 3.57 9.79 2.07
N TYR A 300 4.71 10.08 2.69
CA TYR A 300 5.15 9.41 3.91
C TYR A 300 4.15 9.54 5.06
N GLN A 301 3.66 10.76 5.32
CA GLN A 301 2.65 11.01 6.37
C GLN A 301 1.38 10.22 6.13
N THR A 302 0.89 10.19 4.88
CA THR A 302 -0.26 9.38 4.49
C THR A 302 0.03 7.91 4.77
N ILE A 303 1.20 7.37 4.39
CA ILE A 303 1.57 5.98 4.67
C ILE A 303 1.55 5.69 6.19
N ILE A 304 2.06 6.59 7.04
CA ILE A 304 2.04 6.36 8.50
C ILE A 304 0.61 6.43 9.07
N GLN A 305 -0.23 7.35 8.60
CA GLN A 305 -1.65 7.41 8.96
C GLN A 305 -2.36 6.10 8.64
N TRP A 306 -2.07 5.56 7.45
CA TRP A 306 -2.54 4.27 6.98
C TRP A 306 -2.13 3.12 7.86
N MET A 307 -0.84 3.06 8.19
CA MET A 307 -0.34 2.06 9.12
C MET A 307 -1.00 2.19 10.49
N GLY A 308 -1.35 3.41 10.93
CA GLY A 308 -2.10 3.65 12.17
C GLY A 308 -3.53 3.10 12.13
N ILE A 309 -4.24 3.33 11.03
CA ILE A 309 -5.59 2.78 10.78
C ILE A 309 -5.57 1.25 10.85
N LEU A 310 -4.55 0.64 10.25
CA LEU A 310 -4.41 -0.81 10.18
C LEU A 310 -3.79 -1.43 11.44
N GLY A 311 -3.54 -0.63 12.49
CA GLY A 311 -3.03 -1.10 13.77
C GLY A 311 -1.53 -1.40 13.80
N PHE A 312 -0.77 -1.02 12.75
CA PHE A 312 0.69 -1.15 12.70
C PHE A 312 1.44 0.08 13.25
N THR A 313 0.72 1.11 13.69
CA THR A 313 1.28 2.18 14.52
C THR A 313 0.26 2.55 15.59
N THR A 314 0.74 2.88 16.78
CA THR A 314 -0.10 3.39 17.87
C THR A 314 0.07 4.89 18.07
N GLY A 315 1.29 5.41 17.90
CA GLY A 315 1.64 6.79 18.23
C GLY A 315 1.54 7.16 19.73
N GLU A 316 1.23 6.20 20.61
CA GLU A 316 0.99 6.49 22.03
C GLU A 316 2.26 6.37 22.89
N ILE A 317 3.17 5.49 22.49
CA ILE A 317 4.48 5.31 23.12
C ILE A 317 5.54 5.53 22.04
N VAL A 318 6.26 6.63 22.17
CA VAL A 318 7.22 7.06 21.15
C VAL A 318 8.61 7.21 21.73
N ALA A 319 9.61 7.21 20.86
CA ALA A 319 10.96 7.58 21.20
C ALA A 319 11.51 8.54 20.16
N CYS A 320 12.33 9.50 20.60
CA CYS A 320 12.99 10.44 19.72
C CYS A 320 14.50 10.28 19.84
N ASP A 321 15.16 10.21 18.69
CA ASP A 321 16.60 10.13 18.60
C ASP A 321 17.10 10.96 17.40
N SER A 322 18.40 11.21 17.37
CA SER A 322 19.06 11.83 16.22
C SER A 322 20.35 11.10 15.86
N THR A 323 20.66 11.11 14.57
CA THR A 323 21.92 10.57 14.06
C THR A 323 22.57 11.54 13.09
N LYS A 324 23.90 11.47 12.99
CA LYS A 324 24.67 12.30 12.08
C LYS A 324 24.90 11.56 10.76
N LEU A 325 24.62 12.24 9.65
CA LEU A 325 24.83 11.78 8.29
C LEU A 325 26.02 12.54 7.72
N TYR A 326 27.16 11.86 7.62
CA TYR A 326 28.39 12.44 7.08
C TYR A 326 28.31 12.49 5.56
N VAL A 327 28.75 13.59 4.96
CA VAL A 327 28.83 13.75 3.50
C VAL A 327 30.22 14.23 3.11
N ASP A 328 30.68 13.76 1.95
CA ASP A 328 31.97 14.15 1.38
C ASP A 328 31.76 15.10 0.21
N GLY A 329 32.38 16.28 0.27
CA GLY A 329 32.40 17.28 -0.80
C GLY A 329 31.62 18.58 -0.51
N ASP A 330 31.85 19.58 -1.35
CA ASP A 330 31.43 20.97 -1.10
C ASP A 330 30.09 21.35 -1.77
N THR A 331 29.44 20.39 -2.45
CA THR A 331 28.22 20.62 -3.23
C THR A 331 26.94 20.41 -2.45
N TYR A 332 27.01 20.02 -1.17
CA TYR A 332 25.86 19.71 -0.34
C TYR A 332 25.31 20.96 0.34
N GLU A 333 24.25 21.52 -0.24
CA GLU A 333 23.57 22.71 0.27
C GLU A 333 23.01 22.49 1.68
N ASN A 334 23.07 23.53 2.52
CA ASN A 334 22.57 23.52 3.91
C ASN A 334 23.17 22.41 4.80
N SER A 335 24.35 21.90 4.45
CA SER A 335 25.13 21.05 5.35
C SER A 335 25.74 21.88 6.48
N GLY A 336 25.99 21.24 7.62
CA GLY A 336 26.57 21.86 8.80
C GLY A 336 27.90 21.22 9.15
N GLU A 337 28.84 22.04 9.64
CA GLU A 337 30.15 21.58 10.07
C GLU A 337 30.20 21.36 11.59
N VAL A 338 30.71 20.21 12.00
CA VAL A 338 31.00 19.92 13.41
C VAL A 338 32.39 19.31 13.53
N TYR A 339 33.09 19.63 14.62
CA TYR A 339 34.34 18.97 14.94
C TYR A 339 34.05 17.57 15.49
N ASP A 340 34.48 16.53 14.77
CA ASP A 340 34.42 15.15 15.23
C ASP A 340 35.60 14.88 16.18
N TYR A 341 35.33 14.87 17.48
CA TYR A 341 36.37 14.65 18.50
C TYR A 341 36.99 13.25 18.47
N ILE A 342 36.32 12.26 17.88
CA ILE A 342 36.83 10.89 17.78
C ILE A 342 37.85 10.83 16.63
N LYS A 343 37.50 11.40 15.48
CA LYS A 343 38.35 11.42 14.28
C LYS A 343 39.35 12.57 14.26
N LYS A 344 39.17 13.56 15.14
CA LYS A 344 39.96 14.81 15.24
C LYS A 344 39.95 15.64 13.96
N GLU A 345 38.84 15.63 13.23
CA GLU A 345 38.66 16.35 11.97
C GLU A 345 37.35 17.14 11.96
N THR A 346 37.28 18.18 11.15
CA THR A 346 36.01 18.84 10.84
C THR A 346 35.26 17.94 9.88
N ALA A 347 34.07 17.53 10.29
CA ALA A 347 33.15 16.76 9.48
C ALA A 347 32.01 17.66 9.02
N ASN A 348 31.63 17.52 7.75
CA ASN A 348 30.46 18.16 7.18
C ASN A 348 29.33 17.15 7.01
N GLY A 349 28.09 17.61 7.10
CA GLY A 349 26.94 16.75 6.87
C GLY A 349 25.63 17.28 7.39
N TYR A 350 24.76 16.33 7.73
CA TYR A 350 23.42 16.59 8.22
C TYR A 350 23.19 15.85 9.54
N LYS A 351 22.15 16.25 10.25
CA LYS A 351 21.60 15.52 11.38
C LYS A 351 20.17 15.11 11.03
N LEU A 352 19.89 13.82 11.10
CA LEU A 352 18.56 13.24 10.94
C LEU A 352 17.94 13.07 12.33
N PHE A 353 16.84 13.78 12.57
CA PHE A 353 15.99 13.59 13.73
C PHE A 353 14.87 12.64 13.39
N VAL A 354 14.58 11.67 14.25
CA VAL A 354 13.53 10.68 14.02
C VAL A 354 12.70 10.51 15.29
N MET A 355 11.38 10.52 15.13
CA MET A 355 10.43 10.00 16.09
C MET A 355 9.97 8.62 15.61
N TYR A 356 9.98 7.62 16.48
CA TYR A 356 9.49 6.27 16.15
C TYR A 356 8.49 5.75 17.18
N ASP A 357 7.51 4.99 16.70
CA ASP A 357 6.60 4.19 17.52
C ASP A 357 7.40 3.05 18.16
N VAL A 358 7.41 2.98 19.49
CA VAL A 358 8.22 1.99 20.22
C VAL A 358 7.64 0.57 20.12
N VAL A 359 6.31 0.46 20.00
CA VAL A 359 5.60 -0.82 19.96
C VAL A 359 5.89 -1.53 18.64
N HIS A 360 5.73 -0.81 17.54
CA HIS A 360 5.85 -1.36 16.18
C HIS A 360 7.23 -1.12 15.56
N ARG A 361 8.07 -0.28 16.18
CA ARG A 361 9.41 0.08 15.71
C ARG A 361 9.41 0.75 14.34
N ILE A 362 8.42 1.61 14.12
CA ILE A 362 8.20 2.30 12.84
C ILE A 362 8.47 3.78 13.05
N PRO A 363 9.32 4.41 12.21
CA PRO A 363 9.47 5.86 12.23
C PRO A 363 8.13 6.52 11.92
N ILE A 364 7.68 7.44 12.77
CA ILE A 364 6.43 8.21 12.60
C ILE A 364 6.73 9.48 11.83
N TYR A 365 7.82 10.15 12.19
CA TYR A 365 8.19 11.44 11.65
C TYR A 365 9.70 11.62 11.66
N PHE A 366 10.24 12.32 10.68
CA PHE A 366 11.66 12.66 10.63
C PHE A 366 11.89 14.02 9.99
N GLU A 367 13.01 14.65 10.36
CA GLU A 367 13.51 15.88 9.75
C GLU A 367 15.02 15.80 9.56
N VAL A 368 15.52 16.42 8.50
CA VAL A 368 16.96 16.56 8.22
C VAL A 368 17.34 18.02 8.41
N HIS A 369 18.38 18.26 9.20
CA HIS A 369 18.90 19.59 9.51
C HIS A 369 20.42 19.63 9.31
N PRO A 370 21.05 20.81 9.26
CA PRO A 370 22.50 20.93 9.31
C PRO A 370 23.09 20.17 10.51
N MET A 371 24.27 19.55 10.36
CA MET A 371 24.87 18.67 11.38
C MET A 371 25.14 19.34 12.74
N ASN A 372 25.31 20.66 12.74
CA ASN A 372 25.58 21.49 13.91
C ASN A 372 24.33 21.93 14.67
N ASP A 373 23.13 21.57 14.21
CA ASP A 373 21.89 21.83 14.94
C ASP A 373 21.86 21.07 16.28
N ALA A 374 21.43 21.79 17.32
CA ALA A 374 21.24 21.25 18.66
C ALA A 374 19.94 20.43 18.76
N ASP A 375 19.93 19.43 19.66
CA ASP A 375 18.83 18.47 19.75
C ASP A 375 17.60 19.01 20.48
N GLY A 376 17.81 19.67 21.63
CA GLY A 376 16.75 20.18 22.51
C GLY A 376 15.65 21.01 21.82
N PRO A 377 15.97 22.03 20.99
CA PRO A 377 14.97 22.90 20.38
C PRO A 377 13.98 22.21 19.43
N LYS A 378 14.30 21.00 18.95
CA LYS A 378 13.48 20.29 17.96
C LYS A 378 12.43 19.38 18.59
N LEU A 379 12.57 19.04 19.87
CA LEU A 379 11.76 18.01 20.50
C LEU A 379 10.26 18.32 20.46
N THR A 380 9.88 19.54 20.84
CA THR A 380 8.48 20.00 20.88
C THR A 380 7.83 19.91 19.50
N LYS A 381 8.54 20.35 18.46
CA LYS A 381 8.07 20.27 17.07
C LYS A 381 7.89 18.82 16.61
N MET A 382 8.84 17.93 16.94
CA MET A 382 8.76 16.51 16.60
C MET A 382 7.54 15.84 17.28
N ILE A 383 7.25 16.19 18.53
CA ILE A 383 6.08 15.74 19.28
C ILE A 383 4.78 16.19 18.61
N GLU A 384 4.66 17.49 18.34
CA GLU A 384 3.48 18.08 17.69
C GLU A 384 3.19 17.42 16.34
N LYS A 385 4.21 17.29 15.50
CA LYS A 385 4.08 16.66 14.18
C LYS A 385 3.73 15.18 14.28
N SER A 386 4.28 14.46 15.25
CA SER A 386 3.95 13.04 15.44
C SER A 386 2.51 12.84 15.91
N MET A 387 2.00 13.72 16.78
CA MET A 387 0.58 13.70 17.19
C MET A 387 -0.35 14.10 16.04
N GLU A 388 0.05 15.07 15.21
CA GLU A 388 -0.69 15.46 14.00
C GLU A 388 -0.80 14.30 13.01
N ILE A 389 0.31 13.62 12.73
CA ILE A 389 0.35 12.48 11.80
C ILE A 389 -0.45 11.30 12.35
N THR A 390 -0.24 10.91 13.60
CA THR A 390 -0.91 9.72 14.15
C THR A 390 -2.36 9.98 14.55
N GLY A 391 -2.75 11.23 14.77
CA GLY A 391 -4.05 11.60 15.36
C GLY A 391 -4.20 11.12 16.82
N ARG A 392 -3.09 10.77 17.48
CA ARG A 392 -3.07 10.17 18.82
C ARG A 392 -2.27 11.02 19.78
N ARG A 393 -2.71 11.04 21.03
CA ARG A 393 -1.97 11.69 22.13
C ARG A 393 -0.84 10.77 22.58
N ILE A 394 0.39 11.30 22.58
CA ILE A 394 1.54 10.61 23.17
C ILE A 394 1.34 10.52 24.69
N LYS A 395 1.37 9.29 25.21
CA LYS A 395 1.24 8.97 26.65
C LYS A 395 2.59 8.80 27.32
N ARG A 396 3.59 8.33 26.58
CA ARG A 396 4.95 8.12 27.08
C ARG A 396 5.95 8.39 25.96
N MET A 397 7.05 9.03 26.34
CA MET A 397 8.14 9.36 25.43
C MET A 397 9.48 8.93 26.03
N TYR A 398 10.34 8.35 25.21
CA TYR A 398 11.72 8.06 25.55
C TYR A 398 12.64 8.99 24.76
N VAL A 399 13.57 9.63 25.46
CA VAL A 399 14.58 10.50 24.85
C VAL A 399 15.89 10.34 25.59
N ASP A 400 16.97 10.57 24.86
CA ASP A 400 18.28 10.76 25.45
C ASP A 400 18.41 12.13 26.11
N ARG A 401 19.34 12.24 27.05
CA ARG A 401 19.60 13.48 27.80
C ARG A 401 19.92 14.68 26.91
N GLY A 402 20.43 14.46 25.70
CA GLY A 402 20.70 15.53 24.73
C GLY A 402 19.45 16.33 24.32
N PHE A 403 18.26 15.73 24.43
CA PHE A 403 16.98 16.38 24.16
C PHE A 403 16.37 17.06 25.39
N TYR A 404 16.95 16.86 26.58
CA TYR A 404 16.45 17.49 27.79
C TYR A 404 16.84 18.98 27.83
N ASP A 405 15.83 19.83 27.92
CA ASP A 405 15.93 21.26 28.14
C ASP A 405 14.93 21.63 29.24
N GLU A 406 15.40 22.31 30.30
CA GLU A 406 14.57 22.76 31.44
C GLU A 406 13.40 23.66 30.99
N THR A 407 13.49 24.26 29.80
CA THR A 407 12.44 25.10 29.23
C THR A 407 11.30 24.30 28.61
N ASN A 408 11.55 23.05 28.18
CA ASN A 408 10.61 22.20 27.45
C ASN A 408 10.01 21.05 28.30
N PHE A 409 10.58 20.78 29.48
CA PHE A 409 10.16 19.73 30.43
C PHE A 409 9.57 20.33 31.70
#